data_AF-R7L1M8-F1
#
_entry.id   AF-R7L1M8-F1
#
_cell.length_a   1.000
_cell.length_b   1.000
_cell.length_c   1.000
_cell.angle_alpha   90.00
_cell.angle_beta   90.00
_cell.angle_gamma   90.00
#
_symmetry.space_group_name_H-M   'P 1'
#
loop_
_entity.id
_entity.type
_entity.pdbx_description
1 polymer ?
#
loop_
_entity_poly.entity_id
_entity_poly.type
_entity_poly.pdbx_seq_one_letter_code
_entity_poly.pdbx_strand_id
1 'polypeptide(L)'
;MLLLSCVLFSAVGCTFDNKSSDKISEDDISGGILRKEVFALVSSAENSDTDYSLQYGYIEDIGDGRGYTAGIIGFTTGIGDLPDVVELSC
;
A
#
# COMPACT_ATOMS: atom_id res chain seq x y z
N MET A 1 -23.02 41.66 -35.53
CA MET A 1 -22.57 42.59 -34.47
C MET A 1 -23.79 42.85 -33.58
N LEU A 2 -24.04 42.24 -32.44
CA LEU A 2 -23.28 41.63 -31.33
C LEU A 2 -24.10 40.39 -30.89
N LEU A 3 -23.55 39.18 -30.74
CA LEU A 3 -22.81 38.64 -29.58
C LEU A 3 -23.46 38.85 -28.20
N LEU A 4 -23.70 37.70 -27.55
CA LEU A 4 -23.46 37.41 -26.12
C LEU A 4 -24.58 37.68 -25.10
N SER A 5 -25.28 36.63 -24.68
CA SER A 5 -25.04 35.99 -23.36
C SER A 5 -26.00 34.81 -23.14
N CYS A 6 -25.46 33.62 -23.37
CA CYS A 6 -26.08 32.35 -22.99
C CYS A 6 -26.00 32.17 -21.47
N VAL A 7 -27.14 31.77 -20.91
CA VAL A 7 -27.28 30.79 -19.83
C VAL A 7 -26.62 31.18 -18.49
N LEU A 8 -27.49 31.67 -17.60
CA LEU A 8 -27.30 31.60 -16.15
C LEU A 8 -27.06 30.13 -15.76
N PHE A 9 -25.80 29.78 -15.48
CA PHE A 9 -25.43 28.54 -14.82
C PHE A 9 -25.93 28.60 -13.37
N SER A 10 -27.11 28.03 -13.11
CA SER A 10 -27.52 27.63 -11.77
C SER A 10 -26.66 26.45 -11.33
N ALA A 11 -25.50 26.75 -10.72
CA ALA A 11 -24.74 25.76 -9.97
C ALA A 11 -25.52 25.43 -8.68
N VAL A 12 -26.42 24.44 -8.78
CA VAL A 12 -26.89 23.71 -7.60
C VAL A 12 -25.70 22.92 -7.11
N GLY A 13 -25.02 23.44 -6.10
CA GLY A 13 -23.88 22.78 -5.47
C GLY A 13 -24.31 21.44 -4.88
N CYS A 14 -23.72 20.36 -5.38
CA CYS A 14 -23.69 19.10 -4.66
C CYS A 14 -22.88 19.35 -3.37
N THR A 15 -23.54 19.28 -2.22
CA THR A 15 -22.87 19.27 -0.92
C THR A 15 -22.02 18.00 -0.86
N PHE A 16 -20.70 18.14 -0.95
CA PHE A 16 -19.79 17.06 -0.57
C PHE A 16 -19.91 16.90 0.95
N ASP A 17 -20.58 15.83 1.37
CA ASP A 17 -20.53 15.37 2.75
C ASP A 17 -19.09 15.00 3.07
N ASN A 18 -18.38 15.92 3.74
CA ASN A 18 -17.12 15.61 4.41
C ASN A 18 -17.42 14.68 5.59
N LYS A 19 -17.61 13.39 5.31
CA LYS A 19 -17.37 12.37 6.32
C LYS A 19 -15.92 12.52 6.74
N SER A 20 -15.71 12.81 8.02
CA SER A 20 -14.43 12.83 8.70
C SER A 20 -13.76 11.46 8.51
N SER A 21 -13.05 11.31 7.41
CA SER A 21 -12.00 10.31 7.25
C SER A 21 -10.91 10.69 8.24
N ASP A 22 -10.50 9.74 9.09
CA ASP A 22 -9.28 9.87 9.88
C ASP A 22 -8.19 10.41 8.95
N LYS A 23 -7.81 11.68 9.16
CA LYS A 23 -6.84 12.37 8.34
C LYS A 23 -5.48 11.81 8.74
N ILE A 24 -5.01 10.78 8.04
CA ILE A 24 -3.60 10.38 8.09
C ILE A 24 -2.79 11.62 7.72
N SER A 25 -1.95 12.08 8.63
CA SER A 25 -1.16 13.29 8.40
C SER A 25 -0.23 13.06 7.20
N GLU A 26 0.08 14.12 6.47
CA GLU A 26 0.82 14.03 5.21
C GLU A 26 2.25 13.48 5.38
N ASP A 27 2.73 13.44 6.63
CA ASP A 27 4.02 12.91 7.09
C ASP A 27 3.93 11.53 7.77
N ASP A 28 2.74 10.95 7.91
CA ASP A 28 2.56 9.63 8.53
C ASP A 28 2.73 8.49 7.52
N ILE A 29 3.75 7.67 7.76
CA ILE A 29 4.07 6.49 6.94
C ILE A 29 3.13 5.31 7.20
N SER A 30 2.28 5.38 8.24
CA SER A 30 1.42 4.26 8.64
C SER A 30 0.34 3.93 7.61
N GLY A 31 -0.02 4.89 6.73
CA GLY A 31 -1.01 4.70 5.68
C GLY A 31 -0.82 5.60 4.45
N GLY A 32 -1.87 5.67 3.64
CA GLY A 32 -1.91 6.54 2.46
C GLY A 32 -0.83 6.25 1.42
N ILE A 33 -0.30 7.33 0.82
CA ILE A 33 0.72 7.27 -0.23
C ILE A 33 2.08 6.86 0.36
N LEU A 34 2.46 7.43 1.51
CA LEU A 34 3.77 7.16 2.12
C LEU A 34 3.95 5.69 2.49
N ARG A 35 2.90 5.00 2.97
CA ARG A 35 2.97 3.55 3.21
C ARG A 35 3.33 2.76 1.94
N LYS A 36 2.75 3.14 0.80
CA LYS A 36 3.01 2.46 -0.49
C LYS A 36 4.45 2.69 -0.95
N GLU A 37 4.96 3.91 -0.80
CA GLU A 37 6.35 4.25 -1.13
C GLU A 37 7.33 3.47 -0.25
N VAL A 38 7.05 3.35 1.06
CA VAL A 38 7.87 2.54 1.97
C VAL A 38 7.89 1.07 1.54
N PHE A 39 6.75 0.51 1.13
CA PHE A 39 6.70 -0.89 0.66
C PHE A 39 7.46 -1.07 -0.67
N ALA A 40 7.39 -0.11 -1.59
CA ALA A 40 8.18 -0.13 -2.82
C ALA A 40 9.69 -0.03 -2.54
N LEU A 41 10.11 0.78 -1.56
CA LEU A 41 11.50 0.87 -1.13
C LEU A 41 12.02 -0.48 -0.58
N VAL A 42 11.25 -1.14 0.28
CA VAL A 42 11.61 -2.47 0.82
C VAL A 42 11.72 -3.50 -0.32
N SER A 43 10.71 -3.58 -1.19
CA SER A 43 10.72 -4.49 -2.34
C SER A 43 11.92 -4.24 -3.26
N SER A 44 12.34 -2.99 -3.45
CA SER A 44 13.50 -2.68 -4.27
C SER A 44 14.81 -3.21 -3.68
N ALA A 45 14.93 -3.23 -2.35
CA ALA A 45 16.10 -3.74 -1.65
C ALA A 45 16.13 -5.28 -1.62
N GLU A 46 14.98 -5.91 -1.37
CA GLU A 46 14.89 -7.37 -1.21
C GLU A 46 14.79 -8.11 -2.55
N ASN A 47 14.09 -7.52 -3.53
CA ASN A 47 13.68 -8.22 -4.75
C ASN A 47 14.05 -7.47 -6.05
N SER A 48 14.75 -6.34 -5.96
CA SER A 48 15.13 -5.51 -7.12
C SER A 48 13.95 -5.08 -8.01
N ASP A 49 12.75 -4.97 -7.43
CA ASP A 49 11.51 -4.54 -8.10
C ASP A 49 10.73 -3.61 -7.16
N THR A 50 10.07 -2.57 -7.68
CA THR A 50 9.25 -1.64 -6.89
C THR A 50 7.79 -2.08 -6.77
N ASP A 51 7.33 -3.04 -7.58
CA ASP A 51 6.01 -3.63 -7.43
C ASP A 51 6.00 -4.68 -6.31
N TYR A 52 5.86 -4.19 -5.08
CA TYR A 52 5.77 -5.03 -3.89
C TYR A 52 4.58 -5.98 -3.90
N SER A 53 3.55 -5.72 -4.73
CA SER A 53 2.35 -6.55 -4.76
C SER A 53 2.60 -7.93 -5.37
N LEU A 54 3.65 -8.07 -6.18
CA LEU A 54 4.08 -9.36 -6.74
C LEU A 54 4.75 -10.25 -5.69
N GLN A 55 5.21 -9.67 -4.59
CA GLN A 55 6.01 -10.39 -3.58
C GLN A 55 5.18 -11.05 -2.49
N TYR A 56 3.86 -10.85 -2.45
CA TYR A 56 3.00 -11.60 -1.52
C TYR A 56 3.12 -13.12 -1.69
N GLY A 57 3.37 -13.59 -2.92
CA GLY A 57 3.56 -15.01 -3.23
C GLY A 57 5.01 -15.48 -3.23
N TYR A 58 5.99 -14.59 -2.94
CA TYR A 58 7.39 -14.99 -2.88
C TYR A 58 7.60 -16.02 -1.77
N ILE A 59 8.31 -17.10 -2.09
CA ILE A 59 8.75 -18.10 -1.13
C ILE A 59 9.99 -18.83 -1.66
N GLU A 60 11.08 -18.84 -0.89
CA GLU A 60 12.35 -19.45 -1.28
C GLU A 60 13.17 -19.83 -0.04
N ASP A 61 13.90 -20.95 -0.10
CA ASP A 61 14.99 -21.22 0.86
C ASP A 61 16.29 -20.71 0.25
N ILE A 62 16.79 -19.60 0.78
CA ILE A 62 17.99 -18.92 0.29
C ILE A 62 19.30 -19.50 0.89
N GLY A 63 19.21 -20.56 1.70
CA GLY A 63 20.37 -21.26 2.26
C GLY A 63 21.08 -20.51 3.38
N ASP A 64 20.43 -19.53 4.00
CA ASP A 64 20.97 -18.75 5.14
C ASP A 64 20.70 -19.39 6.51
N GLY A 65 20.04 -20.55 6.53
CA GLY A 65 19.71 -21.30 7.73
C GLY A 65 18.41 -20.88 8.42
N ARG A 66 17.60 -20.00 7.83
CA ARG A 66 16.30 -19.57 8.36
C ARG A 66 15.11 -20.38 7.84
N GLY A 67 15.36 -21.37 6.99
CA GLY A 67 14.32 -22.13 6.30
C GLY A 67 13.77 -21.36 5.10
N TYR A 68 12.47 -21.50 4.81
CA TYR A 68 11.83 -20.73 3.75
C TYR A 68 11.61 -19.30 4.21
N THR A 69 11.99 -18.35 3.37
CA THR A 69 11.70 -16.91 3.46
C THR A 69 10.57 -16.58 2.50
N ALA A 70 9.51 -15.91 2.98
CA ALA A 70 8.30 -15.66 2.23
C ALA A 70 7.71 -14.26 2.41
N GLY A 71 6.93 -13.82 1.42
CA GLY A 71 6.18 -12.57 1.47
C GLY A 71 7.03 -11.30 1.30
N ILE A 72 6.38 -10.15 1.44
CA ILE A 72 6.93 -8.82 1.10
C ILE A 72 8.14 -8.42 1.97
N ILE A 73 8.19 -8.88 3.22
CA ILE A 73 9.22 -8.48 4.19
C ILE A 73 10.11 -9.63 4.65
N GLY A 74 9.98 -10.81 4.04
CA GLY A 74 10.83 -11.96 4.33
C GLY A 74 10.52 -12.67 5.65
N PHE A 75 9.26 -13.08 5.84
CA PHE A 75 8.86 -13.94 6.96
C PHE A 75 9.52 -15.32 6.85
N THR A 76 10.00 -15.90 7.95
CA THR A 76 10.80 -17.14 7.90
C THR A 76 10.17 -18.34 8.62
N THR A 77 10.32 -19.56 8.08
CA THR A 77 9.77 -20.80 8.69
C THR A 77 10.61 -21.37 9.83
N GLY A 78 11.84 -20.89 10.03
CA GLY A 78 12.73 -21.34 11.10
C GLY A 78 12.23 -20.94 12.50
N ILE A 79 13.10 -20.40 13.35
CA ILE A 79 12.68 -19.75 14.61
C ILE A 79 12.12 -18.35 14.30
N GLY A 80 11.24 -18.28 13.30
CA GLY A 80 10.77 -17.08 12.66
C GLY A 80 9.28 -16.86 12.86
N ASP A 81 8.78 -15.88 12.14
CA ASP A 81 7.48 -15.24 12.22
C ASP A 81 6.46 -15.77 11.20
N LEU A 82 6.87 -16.58 10.22
CA LEU A 82 5.95 -17.10 9.21
C LEU A 82 4.81 -17.97 9.80
N PRO A 83 5.04 -18.82 10.82
CA PRO A 83 3.95 -19.56 11.45
C PRO A 83 2.86 -18.66 12.05
N ASP A 84 3.25 -17.55 12.70
CA ASP A 84 2.31 -16.59 13.30
C ASP A 84 1.45 -15.91 12.22
N VAL A 85 2.06 -15.56 11.08
CA VAL A 85 1.35 -14.99 9.93
C VAL A 85 0.28 -15.96 9.41
N VAL A 86 0.61 -17.25 9.31
CA VAL A 86 -0.34 -18.27 8.84
C VAL A 86 -1.47 -18.48 9.84
N GLU A 87 -1.17 -18.54 11.15
CA GLU A 87 -2.18 -18.74 12.19
C GLU A 87 -3.17 -17.57 12.27
N LEU A 88 -2.70 -16.33 12.15
CA LEU A 88 -3.54 -15.13 12.14
C LEU A 88 -4.38 -14.96 10.86
N SER A 89 -4.08 -15.72 9.81
CA SER A 89 -4.78 -15.67 8.52
C SER A 89 -5.93 -16.69 8.40
N CYS A 90 -6.10 -17.55 9.40
CA CYS A 90 -7.19 -18.54 9.51
C CYS A 90 -8.37 -17.99 10.31
#